data_AF-A0A926SSD8-F1
#
_entry.id   AF-A0A926SSD8-F1
#
_cell.length_a   1.000
_cell.length_b   1.000
_cell.length_c   1.000
_cell.angle_alpha   90.00
_cell.angle_beta   90.00
_cell.angle_gamma   90.00
#
_symmetry.space_group_name_H-M   'P 1'
#
loop_
_entity.id
_entity.type
_entity.pdbx_description
1 polymer ?
#
loop_
_entity_poly.entity_id
_entity_poly.type
_entity_poly.pdbx_seq_one_letter_code
_entity_poly.pdbx_strand_id
1 'polypeptide(L)' 'MGKQSNPMIGCRVSSEWKAKIESIASASGRNSSQVIHEAIGAYLGCNDANTVGGQVASLESRLSEVERKLAGLTLLLGK' A
#
# COMPACT_ATOMS: atom_id res chain seq x y z
N MET A 1 -15.43 -9.06 -23.82
CA MET A 1 -14.37 -8.74 -22.83
C MET A 1 -13.07 -8.55 -23.60
N GLY A 2 -12.60 -7.30 -23.74
CA GLY A 2 -11.35 -7.01 -24.44
C GLY A 2 -10.17 -7.60 -23.68
N LYS A 3 -9.23 -8.25 -24.38
CA LYS A 3 -7.95 -8.69 -23.79
C LYS A 3 -7.30 -7.47 -23.12
N GLN A 4 -7.09 -7.53 -21.80
CA GLN A 4 -6.20 -6.59 -21.13
C GLN A 4 -4.80 -6.78 -21.72
N SER A 5 -4.41 -5.91 -22.65
CA SER A 5 -3.01 -5.78 -23.01
C SER A 5 -2.29 -5.28 -21.75
N ASN A 6 -1.19 -5.91 -21.38
CA ASN A 6 -0.32 -5.44 -20.32
C ASN A 6 0.80 -4.63 -21.00
N PRO A 7 0.60 -3.34 -21.31
CA PRO A 7 1.57 -2.56 -22.08
C PRO A 7 2.88 -2.44 -21.30
N MET A 8 4.00 -2.70 -21.96
CA MET A 8 5.31 -2.44 -21.37
C MET A 8 5.69 -0.97 -21.61
N ILE A 9 5.99 -0.26 -20.52
CA ILE A 9 6.49 1.11 -20.56
C ILE A 9 7.95 1.10 -20.09
N GLY A 10 8.85 1.58 -20.94
CA GLY A 10 10.26 1.78 -20.60
C GLY A 10 10.54 3.26 -20.36
N CYS A 11 11.33 3.58 -19.32
CA CYS A 11 11.80 4.94 -19.07
C CYS A 11 13.28 4.93 -18.66
N ARG A 12 13.95 6.08 -18.82
CA ARG A 12 15.28 6.31 -18.26
C ARG A 12 15.13 7.16 -17.01
N VAL A 13 15.83 6.77 -15.95
CA VAL A 13 15.86 7.48 -14.68
C VAL A 13 17.31 7.71 -14.26
N SER A 14 17.54 8.65 -13.35
CA SER A 14 18.86 8.85 -12.75
C SER A 14 19.30 7.62 -11.95
N SER A 15 20.61 7.43 -11.81
CA SER A 15 21.17 6.33 -11.01
C SER A 15 20.73 6.40 -9.54
N GLU A 16 20.59 7.61 -9.01
CA GLU A 16 20.08 7.84 -7.65
C GLU A 16 18.67 7.29 -7.46
N TRP A 17 17.77 7.52 -8.41
CA TRP A 17 16.40 7.02 -8.35
C TRP A 17 16.36 5.50 -8.41
N LYS A 18 17.16 4.90 -9.30
CA LYS A 18 17.28 3.44 -9.39
C LYS A 18 17.71 2.84 -8.04
N ALA A 19 18.75 3.42 -7.42
CA ALA A 19 19.25 2.96 -6.11
C ALA A 19 18.18 3.07 -5.00
N LYS A 20 17.40 4.17 -4.98
CA LYS A 20 16.29 4.34 -4.04
C LYS A 20 15.20 3.29 -4.24
N ILE A 21 14.80 3.02 -5.48
CA ILE A 21 13.79 1.99 -5.80
C ILE A 21 14.27 0.61 -5.35
N GLU A 22 15.53 0.26 -5.62
CA GLU A 22 16.12 -1.01 -5.20
C GLU A 22 16.17 -1.14 -3.68
N SER A 23 16.54 -0.06 -2.96
CA SER A 23 16.52 -0.04 -1.50
C SER A 23 15.13 -0.28 -0.92
N ILE A 24 14.09 0.36 -1.48
CA ILE A 24 12.69 0.16 -1.06
C ILE A 24 12.23 -1.26 -1.36
N ALA A 25 12.58 -1.79 -2.54
CA ALA A 25 12.25 -3.15 -2.94
C ALA A 25 12.86 -4.17 -1.95
N SER A 26 14.15 -4.03 -1.62
CA SER A 26 14.82 -4.88 -0.64
C SER A 26 14.22 -4.76 0.76
N ALA A 27 13.96 -3.55 1.25
CA ALA A 27 13.42 -3.34 2.60
C ALA A 27 11.98 -3.89 2.76
N SER A 28 11.20 -3.90 1.68
CA SER A 28 9.81 -4.39 1.68
C SER A 28 9.66 -5.85 1.25
N GLY A 29 10.74 -6.53 0.84
CA GLY A 29 10.68 -7.90 0.32
C GLY A 29 9.94 -8.01 -1.02
N ARG A 30 9.87 -6.91 -1.78
CA ARG A 30 9.14 -6.81 -3.07
C ARG A 30 10.12 -6.64 -4.22
N ASN A 31 9.65 -6.82 -5.44
CA ASN A 31 10.45 -6.50 -6.62
C ASN A 31 10.28 -5.02 -7.03
N SER A 32 11.25 -4.48 -7.77
CA SER A 32 11.24 -3.08 -8.21
C SER A 32 10.01 -2.72 -9.04
N SER A 33 9.50 -3.64 -9.87
CA SER A 33 8.29 -3.40 -10.67
C SER A 33 7.05 -3.18 -9.81
N GLN A 34 6.88 -3.95 -8.74
CA GLN A 34 5.78 -3.78 -7.78
C GLN A 34 5.86 -2.41 -7.09
N VAL A 35 7.06 -2.00 -6.67
CA VAL A 35 7.28 -0.68 -6.05
C VAL A 35 6.97 0.45 -7.03
N ILE A 36 7.40 0.32 -8.29
CA ILE A 36 7.13 1.32 -9.34
C ILE A 36 5.63 1.39 -9.65
N HIS A 37 4.96 0.26 -9.81
CA HIS A 37 3.52 0.22 -10.10
C HIS A 37 2.71 0.85 -8.96
N GLU A 38 3.07 0.56 -7.71
CA GLU A 38 2.46 1.19 -6.55
C GLU A 38 2.70 2.71 -6.53
N ALA A 39 3.94 3.15 -6.77
CA ALA A 39 4.26 4.58 -6.77
C ALA A 39 3.50 5.35 -7.87
N ILE A 40 3.39 4.75 -9.07
CA ILE A 40 2.59 5.31 -10.17
C ILE A 40 1.10 5.31 -9.80
N GLY A 41 0.59 4.22 -9.24
CA GLY A 41 -0.80 4.12 -8.78
C GLY A 41 -1.13 5.20 -7.75
N ALA A 42 -0.27 5.38 -6.74
CA ALA A 42 -0.40 6.41 -5.72
C ALA A 42 -0.37 7.83 -6.32
N TYR A 43 0.55 8.09 -7.26
CA TYR A 43 0.62 9.38 -7.96
C TYR A 43 -0.65 9.67 -8.79
N LEU A 44 -1.23 8.65 -9.40
CA LEU A 44 -2.46 8.77 -10.20
C LEU A 44 -3.75 8.74 -9.35
N GLY A 45 -3.65 8.56 -8.03
CA GLY A 45 -4.81 8.42 -7.14
C GLY A 45 -5.52 7.06 -7.25
N CYS A 46 -4.90 6.08 -7.89
CA CYS A 46 -5.36 4.69 -7.96
C CYS A 46 -4.83 3.90 -6.76
N ASN A 47 -5.25 4.27 -5.54
CA ASN A 47 -4.93 3.52 -4.33
C ASN A 47 -5.81 2.27 -4.26
N ASP A 48 -5.38 1.18 -4.90
CA ASP A 48 -6.00 -0.13 -4.69
C ASP A 48 -5.86 -0.55 -3.22
N ALA A 49 -6.85 -1.27 -2.69
CA ALA A 49 -6.83 -1.84 -1.34
C ALA A 49 -5.63 -2.78 -1.07
N ASN A 50 -4.94 -3.20 -2.14
CA ASN A 50 -3.73 -4.04 -2.11
C ASN A 50 -2.42 -3.25 -2.10
N THR A 51 -2.46 -1.92 -2.16
CA THR A 51 -1.28 -1.07 -1.94
C THR A 51 -0.96 -1.00 -0.45
N VAL A 52 0.29 -0.72 -0.08
CA VAL A 52 0.70 -0.54 1.32
C VAL A 52 -0.14 0.57 1.97
N GLY A 53 -0.42 1.66 1.24
CA GLY A 53 -1.32 2.71 1.72
C GLY A 53 -2.75 2.23 1.98
N GLY A 54 -3.32 1.44 1.07
CA GLY A 54 -4.65 0.82 1.26
C GLY A 54 -4.68 -0.19 2.41
N GLN A 55 -3.61 -0.98 2.57
CA GLN A 55 -3.45 -1.92 3.67
C GLN A 55 -3.32 -1.20 5.02
N VAL A 56 -2.56 -0.10 5.09
CA VAL A 56 -2.43 0.74 6.29
C VAL A 56 -3.78 1.34 6.65
N ALA A 57 -4.49 1.96 5.70
CA ALA A 57 -5.82 2.54 5.96
C ALA A 57 -6.84 1.47 6.43
N SER A 58 -6.78 0.27 5.85
CA SER A 58 -7.60 -0.87 6.28
C SER A 58 -7.27 -1.33 7.69
N LEU A 59 -5.98 -1.40 8.04
CA LEU A 59 -5.52 -1.74 9.39
C LEU A 59 -5.91 -0.68 10.42
N GLU A 60 -5.78 0.60 10.09
CA GLU A 60 -6.21 1.72 10.95
C GLU A 60 -7.72 1.68 11.22
N SER A 61 -8.53 1.39 10.20
CA SER A 61 -9.98 1.24 10.36
C SER A 61 -10.34 0.05 11.25
N ARG A 62 -9.65 -1.08 11.09
CA ARG A 62 -9.88 -2.28 11.93
C ARG A 62 -9.45 -2.04 13.37
N LEU A 63 -8.33 -1.34 13.58
CA LEU A 63 -7.85 -0.98 14.92
C LEU A 63 -8.86 -0.08 15.63
N SER A 64 -9.34 0.97 14.95
CA SER A 64 -10.36 1.88 15.48
C SER A 64 -11.65 1.15 15.89
N GLU A 65 -12.07 0.16 15.11
CA GLU A 65 -13.25 -0.65 15.44
C GLU A 65 -13.03 -1.52 16.69
N VAL A 66 -11.85 -2.12 16.82
CA VAL A 66 -11.47 -2.93 18.00
C VAL A 66 -11.37 -2.05 19.24
N GLU A 67 -10.74 -0.88 19.15
CA GLU A 67 -10.65 0.08 20.25
C GLU A 67 -12.03 0.51 20.73
N ARG A 68 -12.95 0.80 19.80
CA ARG A 68 -14.35 1.14 20.14
C ARG A 68 -15.07 -0.01 20.84
N LYS A 69 -14.89 -1.25 20.37
CA LYS A 69 -15.49 -2.44 21.01
C LYS A 69 -14.92 -2.66 22.41
N LEU A 70 -13.62 -2.48 22.58
CA LEU A 70 -12.94 -2.64 23.86
C LEU A 70 -13.40 -1.57 24.86
N ALA A 71 -13.50 -0.31 24.44
CA ALA A 71 -14.06 0.77 25.25
C ALA A 71 -15.50 0.47 25.71
N GLY A 72 -16.34 -0.07 24.80
CA GLY A 72 -17.70 -0.50 25.15
C GLY A 72 -17.75 -1.63 26.17
N LEU A 73 -16.84 -2.60 26.07
CA LEU A 73 -16.72 -3.71 27.03
C LEU A 73 -16.24 -3.23 28.40
N THR A 74 -15.24 -2.33 28.46
CA THR A 74 -14.79 -1.72 29.71
C THR A 74 -15.92 -0.97 30.42
N LEU A 75 -16.78 -0.28 29.65
CA LEU A 75 -17.93 0.44 30.20
C LEU A 75 -19.03 -0.50 30.77
N LEU A 76 -19.14 -1.72 30.22
CA LEU A 76 -20.06 -2.75 30.68
C LEU A 76 -19.53 -3.52 31.90
N LEU A 77 -18.23 -3.78 31.97
CA LEU A 77 -17.56 -4.50 33.07
C LEU A 77 -17.24 -3.61 34.28
N GLY A 78 -17.32 -2.28 34.13
CA GLY A 78 -17.11 -1.31 35.21
C GLY A 78 -18.34 -1.03 36.09
N LYS A 79 -19.37 -1.90 36.06
CA LYS A 79 -20.53 -1.88 36.96
C LYS A 79 -20.59 -3.13 37.81
#